data_AF-A0A1J6KA15-F1
#
_entry.id   AF-A0A1J6KA15-F1
#
_cell.length_a   1.000
_cell.length_b   1.000
_cell.length_c   1.000
_cell.angle_alpha   90.00
_cell.angle_beta   90.00
_cell.angle_gamma   90.00
#
_symmetry.space_group_name_H-M   'P 1'
#
loop_
_entity.id
_entity.type
_entity.pdbx_description
1 polymer ?
#
loop_
_entity_poly.entity_id
_entity_poly.type
_entity_poly.pdbx_seq_one_letter_code
_entity_poly.pdbx_strand_id
1 'polypeptide(L)'
;MPKPTVITLPNRKEELVSTILCCRQKSYEGTSYVSFDGSPFVIIDLMTLDDVSVDLDSETAWAQGGATIGQTYYAIAKASDVHAFSTGSGPTVGSRGHISGGGFGLLSRKFGPAADIVVDALLIDADGRLLDLKAMGGDVFWAIRGGGGGNWGIIYAWKIQSAQNRNNFYDL
;
A
#
# COMPACT_ATOMS: atom_id res chain seq x y z
N MET A 1 27.18 5.45 -6.64
CA MET A 1 25.72 5.35 -6.47
C MET A 1 25.09 6.70 -6.74
N PRO A 2 24.05 6.77 -7.59
CA PRO A 2 23.26 7.98 -7.79
C PRO A 2 22.68 8.46 -6.45
N LYS A 3 22.68 9.77 -6.20
CA LYS A 3 22.10 10.39 -5.00
C LYS A 3 20.84 11.18 -5.39
N PRO A 4 19.77 11.14 -4.58
CA PRO A 4 18.59 11.96 -4.86
C PRO A 4 18.94 13.44 -4.75
N THR A 5 18.29 14.26 -5.57
CA THR A 5 18.37 15.72 -5.48
C THR A 5 17.62 16.22 -4.24
N VAL A 6 16.49 15.60 -3.92
CA VAL A 6 15.64 15.92 -2.77
C VAL A 6 15.03 14.64 -2.21
N ILE A 7 14.86 14.60 -0.89
CA ILE A 7 14.03 13.61 -0.20
C ILE A 7 12.89 14.38 0.48
N THR A 8 11.64 14.02 0.20
CA THR A 8 10.45 14.66 0.78
C THR A 8 9.71 13.69 1.68
N LEU A 9 9.21 14.18 2.81
CA LEU A 9 8.43 13.41 3.78
C LEU A 9 7.07 14.09 3.99
N PRO A 10 6.12 13.93 3.05
CA PRO A 10 4.80 14.56 3.18
C PRO A 10 4.06 14.01 4.41
N ASN A 11 3.58 14.90 5.27
CA ASN A 11 2.81 14.51 6.46
C ASN A 11 1.29 14.44 6.19
N ARG A 12 0.85 14.93 5.04
CA ARG A 12 -0.54 14.95 4.60
C ARG A 12 -0.65 14.85 3.09
N LYS A 13 -1.82 14.47 2.63
CA LYS A 13 -2.12 14.26 1.21
C LYS A 13 -1.79 15.49 0.36
N GLU A 14 -2.07 16.70 0.84
CA GLU A 14 -1.85 17.94 0.08
C GLU A 14 -0.36 18.18 -0.21
N GLU A 15 0.52 17.82 0.73
CA GLU A 15 1.97 17.91 0.55
C GLU A 15 2.46 16.89 -0.45
N LEU A 16 1.94 15.65 -0.38
CA LEU A 16 2.24 14.60 -1.36
C LEU A 16 1.83 15.01 -2.77
N VAL A 17 0.60 15.53 -2.94
CA VAL A 17 0.12 16.04 -4.24
C VAL A 17 1.00 17.18 -4.73
N SER A 18 1.36 18.13 -3.86
CA SER A 18 2.23 19.25 -4.22
C SER A 18 3.59 18.77 -4.71
N THR A 19 4.18 17.77 -4.05
CA THR A 19 5.44 17.16 -4.48
C THR A 19 5.31 16.50 -5.85
N ILE A 20 4.24 15.72 -6.10
CA ILE A 20 4.01 15.07 -7.39
C ILE A 20 3.90 16.12 -8.52
N LEU A 21 3.13 17.19 -8.29
CA LEU A 21 2.93 18.24 -9.28
C LEU A 21 4.23 19.03 -9.57
N CYS A 22 5.08 19.23 -8.56
CA CYS A 22 6.39 19.84 -8.73
C CYS A 22 7.37 18.93 -9.49
N CYS A 23 7.28 17.62 -9.29
CA CYS A 23 8.23 16.66 -9.86
C CYS A 23 7.87 16.22 -11.27
N ARG A 24 6.58 16.22 -11.66
CA ARG A 24 5.94 15.95 -12.99
C ARG A 24 6.65 15.05 -14.03
N GLN A 25 7.59 14.22 -13.57
CA GLN A 25 8.34 13.21 -14.30
C GLN A 25 8.19 11.86 -13.57
N LYS A 26 8.63 10.79 -14.24
CA LYS A 26 8.38 9.39 -13.85
C LYS A 26 8.63 9.12 -12.37
N SER A 27 7.63 8.51 -11.70
CA SER A 27 7.73 8.01 -10.33
C SER A 27 7.96 6.50 -10.36
N TYR A 28 8.71 5.99 -9.39
CA TYR A 28 8.90 4.55 -9.17
C TYR A 28 8.75 4.26 -7.67
N GLU A 29 8.11 3.15 -7.32
CA GLU A 29 7.86 2.76 -5.93
C GLU A 29 8.85 1.69 -5.47
N GLY A 30 9.34 1.83 -4.23
CA GLY A 30 9.79 0.70 -3.40
C GLY A 30 11.19 0.14 -3.72
N THR A 31 12.03 0.11 -2.68
CA THR A 31 13.28 -0.65 -2.45
C THR A 31 14.35 -0.87 -3.54
N SER A 32 14.19 -0.57 -4.83
CA SER A 32 15.26 -0.85 -5.83
C SER A 32 15.10 -0.13 -7.18
N TYR A 33 14.84 1.18 -7.21
CA TYR A 33 15.11 1.95 -8.42
C TYR A 33 16.11 3.07 -8.15
N VAL A 34 17.25 2.99 -8.82
CA VAL A 34 18.22 4.08 -8.91
C VAL A 34 18.33 4.47 -10.37
N SER A 35 18.39 5.77 -10.64
CA SER A 35 18.62 6.27 -12.00
C SER A 35 20.06 5.98 -12.41
N PHE A 36 20.29 4.84 -13.07
CA PHE A 36 21.64 4.43 -13.51
C PHE A 36 22.17 5.27 -14.67
N ASP A 37 21.29 6.00 -15.35
CA ASP A 37 21.60 6.93 -16.44
C ASP A 37 22.14 8.29 -15.96
N GLY A 38 22.20 8.51 -14.65
CA GLY A 38 22.66 9.77 -14.05
C GLY A 38 21.61 10.87 -14.01
N SER A 39 20.36 10.60 -14.41
CA SER A 39 19.27 11.58 -14.34
C SER A 39 18.98 11.97 -12.87
N PRO A 40 18.70 13.26 -12.60
CA PRO A 40 18.30 13.70 -11.26
C PRO A 40 16.97 13.06 -10.87
N PHE A 41 16.83 12.72 -9.59
CA PHE A 41 15.62 12.08 -9.07
C PHE A 41 15.28 12.57 -7.67
N VAL A 42 14.01 12.46 -7.31
CA VAL A 42 13.48 12.80 -5.99
C VAL A 42 12.97 11.53 -5.33
N ILE A 43 13.18 11.40 -4.03
CA ILE A 43 12.57 10.34 -3.22
C ILE A 43 11.39 10.94 -2.46
N ILE A 44 10.22 10.34 -2.65
CA ILE A 44 9.03 10.63 -1.85
C ILE A 44 8.88 9.51 -0.83
N ASP A 45 9.26 9.79 0.41
CA ASP A 45 9.16 8.84 1.51
C ASP A 45 7.82 9.04 2.24
N LEU A 46 6.98 8.01 2.21
CA LEU A 46 5.63 8.06 2.75
C LEU A 46 5.56 7.65 4.23
N MET A 47 6.70 7.45 4.92
CA MET A 47 6.70 6.89 6.29
C MET A 47 5.84 7.64 7.31
N THR A 48 5.54 8.92 7.07
CA THR A 48 4.66 9.77 7.91
C THR A 48 3.17 9.67 7.59
N LEU A 49 2.82 8.95 6.52
CA LEU A 49 1.46 8.65 6.09
C LEU A 49 1.18 7.17 6.36
N ASP A 50 1.12 6.82 7.64
CA ASP A 50 1.09 5.45 8.14
C ASP A 50 -0.18 5.10 8.94
N ASP A 51 -1.24 5.91 8.80
CA ASP A 51 -2.50 5.66 9.50
C ASP A 51 -3.16 4.35 9.05
N VAL A 52 -3.75 3.64 10.02
CA VAL A 52 -4.53 2.42 9.79
C VAL A 52 -5.85 2.53 10.52
N SER A 53 -6.95 2.58 9.77
CA SER A 53 -8.31 2.63 10.31
C SER A 53 -9.04 1.32 10.03
N VAL A 54 -9.63 0.73 11.07
CA VAL A 54 -10.33 -0.56 11.01
C VAL A 54 -11.83 -0.31 11.16
N ASP A 55 -12.62 -0.87 10.27
CA ASP A 55 -14.07 -0.88 10.30
C ASP A 55 -14.56 -2.33 10.47
N LEU A 56 -15.07 -2.64 11.66
CA LEU A 56 -15.54 -3.97 12.02
C LEU A 56 -16.91 -4.30 11.42
N ASP A 57 -17.71 -3.29 11.07
CA ASP A 57 -19.05 -3.52 10.49
C ASP A 57 -18.92 -3.98 9.04
N SER A 58 -17.97 -3.41 8.30
CA SER A 58 -17.65 -3.85 6.94
C SER A 58 -16.52 -4.89 6.87
N GLU A 59 -15.91 -5.22 8.01
CA GLU A 59 -14.76 -6.12 8.13
C GLU A 59 -13.57 -5.70 7.24
N THR A 60 -13.37 -4.39 7.08
CA THR A 60 -12.31 -3.82 6.25
C THR A 60 -11.35 -2.97 7.06
N ALA A 61 -10.17 -2.73 6.50
CA ALA A 61 -9.24 -1.74 7.02
C ALA A 61 -8.68 -0.88 5.89
N TRP A 62 -8.56 0.42 6.12
CA TRP A 62 -7.75 1.31 5.30
C TRP A 62 -6.36 1.40 5.91
N ALA A 63 -5.33 1.06 5.13
CA ALA A 63 -3.93 1.21 5.52
C ALA A 63 -3.22 2.17 4.55
N GLN A 64 -2.68 3.27 5.07
CA GLN A 64 -1.96 4.24 4.25
C GLN A 64 -0.62 3.69 3.71
N GLY A 65 -0.10 4.30 2.65
CA GLY A 65 1.06 3.82 1.91
C GLY A 65 2.39 3.81 2.69
N GLY A 66 2.47 4.55 3.79
CA GLY A 66 3.58 4.52 4.75
C GLY A 66 3.47 3.43 5.81
N ALA A 67 2.28 2.87 6.02
CA ALA A 67 2.05 1.87 7.05
C ALA A 67 2.86 0.61 6.77
N THR A 68 3.43 0.05 7.82
CA THR A 68 4.08 -1.26 7.77
C THR A 68 3.08 -2.38 8.01
N ILE A 69 3.44 -3.60 7.61
CA ILE A 69 2.66 -4.81 7.92
C ILE A 69 2.46 -4.95 9.43
N GLY A 70 3.48 -4.66 10.24
CA GLY A 70 3.41 -4.72 11.70
C GLY A 70 2.42 -3.71 12.29
N GLN A 71 2.44 -2.46 11.83
CA GLN A 71 1.45 -1.45 12.23
C GLN A 71 0.03 -1.86 11.83
N THR A 72 -0.11 -2.41 10.62
CA THR A 72 -1.39 -2.92 10.12
C THR A 72 -1.91 -4.02 11.05
N TYR A 73 -1.12 -5.07 11.30
CA TYR A 73 -1.48 -6.15 12.24
C TYR A 73 -1.81 -5.64 13.64
N TYR A 74 -1.03 -4.69 14.17
CA TYR A 74 -1.27 -4.13 15.49
C TYR A 74 -2.61 -3.41 15.58
N ALA A 75 -2.95 -2.57 14.59
CA ALA A 75 -4.23 -1.86 14.55
C ALA A 75 -5.43 -2.83 14.52
N ILE A 76 -5.32 -3.90 13.74
CA ILE A 76 -6.35 -4.94 13.63
C ILE A 76 -6.50 -5.71 14.94
N ALA A 77 -5.39 -6.21 15.50
CA ALA A 77 -5.40 -6.96 16.76
C ALA A 77 -5.92 -6.13 17.94
N LYS A 78 -5.71 -4.80 17.90
CA LYS A 78 -6.27 -3.86 18.87
C LYS A 78 -7.79 -3.68 18.71
N ALA A 79 -8.30 -3.77 17.48
CA ALA A 79 -9.72 -3.64 17.19
C ALA A 79 -10.49 -4.96 17.42
N SER A 80 -9.88 -6.12 17.15
CA SER A 80 -10.51 -7.44 17.30
C SER A 80 -9.49 -8.58 17.40
N ASP A 81 -9.86 -9.64 18.13
CA ASP A 81 -9.10 -10.87 18.33
C ASP A 81 -9.42 -11.99 17.32
N VAL A 82 -10.46 -11.83 16.49
CA VAL A 82 -10.91 -12.83 15.50
C VAL A 82 -10.63 -12.43 14.05
N HIS A 83 -10.14 -11.22 13.81
CA HIS A 83 -9.85 -10.70 12.47
C HIS A 83 -8.36 -10.81 12.15
N ALA A 84 -8.05 -11.28 10.94
CA ALA A 84 -6.69 -11.38 10.42
C ALA A 84 -6.65 -10.90 8.97
N PHE A 85 -5.46 -10.65 8.42
CA PHE A 85 -5.28 -10.26 7.02
C PHE A 85 -4.11 -11.02 6.44
N SER A 86 -4.27 -11.48 5.20
CA SER A 86 -3.26 -12.28 4.51
C SER A 86 -2.13 -11.41 3.96
N THR A 87 -1.17 -11.06 4.81
CA THR A 87 0.06 -10.34 4.39
C THR A 87 1.32 -11.09 4.83
N GLY A 88 2.50 -10.55 4.54
CA GLY A 88 3.80 -11.10 4.90
C GLY A 88 4.03 -11.21 6.40
N SER A 89 5.10 -11.91 6.78
CA SER A 89 5.50 -12.10 8.18
C SER A 89 6.50 -11.04 8.68
N GLY A 90 7.12 -10.27 7.79
CA GLY A 90 8.09 -9.23 8.15
C GLY A 90 7.39 -7.95 8.63
N PRO A 91 7.42 -7.60 9.93
CA PRO A 91 6.62 -6.50 10.46
C PRO A 91 7.09 -5.12 9.98
N THR A 92 8.36 -4.98 9.58
CA THR A 92 8.94 -3.71 9.10
C THR A 92 8.74 -3.48 7.60
N VAL A 93 8.17 -4.44 6.88
CA VAL A 93 7.89 -4.31 5.45
C VAL A 93 6.75 -3.31 5.26
N GLY A 94 6.92 -2.34 4.38
CA GLY A 94 5.86 -1.40 4.01
C GLY A 94 4.72 -2.09 3.27
N SER A 95 3.48 -1.85 3.71
CA SER A 95 2.27 -2.46 3.16
C SER A 95 2.08 -2.11 1.68
N ARG A 96 2.42 -0.88 1.27
CA ARG A 96 2.26 -0.38 -0.10
C ARG A 96 2.98 -1.24 -1.14
N GLY A 97 4.29 -1.41 -0.94
CA GLY A 97 5.14 -2.20 -1.84
C GLY A 97 4.84 -3.70 -1.75
N HIS A 98 4.53 -4.19 -0.55
CA HIS A 98 4.19 -5.59 -0.34
C HIS A 98 2.93 -6.00 -1.10
N ILE A 99 1.85 -5.23 -0.96
CA ILE A 99 0.56 -5.49 -1.63
C ILE A 99 0.70 -5.28 -3.14
N SER A 100 1.36 -4.20 -3.59
CA SER A 100 1.50 -3.94 -5.02
C SER A 100 2.36 -4.95 -5.76
N GLY A 101 3.27 -5.64 -5.05
CA GLY A 101 4.02 -6.79 -5.55
C GLY A 101 3.34 -8.14 -5.35
N GLY A 102 2.07 -8.17 -4.92
CA GLY A 102 1.32 -9.40 -4.63
C GLY A 102 1.23 -9.68 -3.14
N GLY A 103 2.37 -9.89 -2.48
CA GLY A 103 2.45 -9.99 -1.02
C GLY A 103 2.09 -11.37 -0.46
N PHE A 104 3.01 -12.32 -0.60
CA PHE A 104 2.84 -13.68 -0.06
C PHE A 104 3.18 -13.74 1.44
N GLY A 105 2.43 -14.54 2.20
CA GLY A 105 2.62 -14.74 3.63
C GLY A 105 2.02 -16.04 4.15
N LEU A 106 1.96 -16.17 5.48
CA LEU A 106 1.58 -17.42 6.15
C LEU A 106 0.14 -17.84 5.86
N LEU A 107 -0.74 -16.86 5.65
CA LEU A 107 -2.17 -17.05 5.37
C LEU A 107 -2.47 -17.25 3.88
N SER A 108 -1.48 -17.09 2.99
CA SER A 108 -1.74 -17.06 1.55
C SER A 108 -2.22 -18.39 0.98
N ARG A 109 -1.88 -19.52 1.61
CA ARG A 109 -2.42 -20.83 1.21
C ARG A 109 -3.92 -20.97 1.42
N LYS A 110 -4.50 -20.23 2.38
CA LYS A 110 -5.92 -20.28 2.73
C LYS A 110 -6.71 -19.12 2.11
N PHE A 111 -6.11 -17.93 2.07
CA PHE A 111 -6.81 -16.68 1.73
C PHE A 111 -6.22 -15.94 0.52
N GLY A 112 -5.21 -16.50 -0.15
CA GLY A 112 -4.51 -15.82 -1.25
C GLY A 112 -3.47 -14.79 -0.78
N PRO A 113 -2.60 -14.30 -1.67
CA PRO A 113 -1.69 -13.18 -1.39
C PRO A 113 -2.43 -11.90 -0.96
N ALA A 114 -1.69 -10.94 -0.40
CA ALA A 114 -2.22 -9.67 0.08
C ALA A 114 -2.98 -8.87 -0.98
N ALA A 115 -2.56 -8.96 -2.24
CA ALA A 115 -3.25 -8.37 -3.38
C ALA A 115 -4.68 -8.90 -3.59
N ASP A 116 -4.94 -10.17 -3.25
CA ASP A 116 -6.24 -10.80 -3.49
C ASP A 116 -7.31 -10.34 -2.50
N ILE A 117 -6.89 -9.85 -1.32
CA ILE A 117 -7.79 -9.35 -0.28
C ILE A 117 -8.04 -7.84 -0.38
N VAL A 118 -7.46 -7.15 -1.36
CA VAL A 118 -7.71 -5.72 -1.59
C VAL A 118 -9.07 -5.55 -2.27
N VAL A 119 -9.92 -4.72 -1.66
CA VAL A 119 -11.27 -4.41 -2.15
C VAL A 119 -11.40 -2.98 -2.69
N ASP A 120 -10.47 -2.08 -2.37
CA ASP A 120 -10.38 -0.73 -2.91
C ASP A 120 -8.95 -0.18 -2.72
N ALA A 121 -8.64 0.94 -3.37
CA ALA A 121 -7.37 1.63 -3.24
C ALA A 121 -7.58 3.13 -3.48
N LEU A 122 -6.79 3.96 -2.81
CA LEU A 122 -6.63 5.37 -3.15
C LEU A 122 -5.31 5.54 -3.88
N LEU A 123 -5.36 5.95 -5.14
CA LEU A 123 -4.21 6.18 -6.01
C LEU A 123 -4.10 7.68 -6.31
N ILE A 124 -2.91 8.25 -6.20
CA ILE A 124 -2.63 9.60 -6.68
C ILE A 124 -1.91 9.50 -8.02
N ASP A 125 -2.53 10.01 -9.07
CA ASP A 125 -1.98 9.97 -10.42
C ASP A 125 -1.00 11.13 -10.70
N ALA A 126 -0.46 11.17 -11.93
CA ALA A 126 0.50 12.18 -12.36
C ALA A 126 -0.08 13.62 -12.42
N ASP A 127 -1.40 13.77 -12.41
CA ASP A 127 -2.10 15.05 -12.36
C ASP A 127 -2.47 15.43 -10.91
N GLY A 128 -2.05 14.64 -9.92
CA GLY A 128 -2.33 14.88 -8.51
C GLY A 128 -3.78 14.55 -8.11
N ARG A 129 -4.53 13.84 -8.95
CA ARG A 129 -5.92 13.44 -8.64
C ARG A 129 -5.90 12.22 -7.74
N LEU A 130 -6.74 12.25 -6.70
CA LEU A 130 -7.00 11.09 -5.85
C LEU A 130 -8.10 10.24 -6.49
N LEU A 131 -7.75 9.03 -6.89
CA LEU A 131 -8.62 8.09 -7.58
C LEU A 131 -8.90 6.91 -6.66
N ASP A 132 -10.18 6.63 -6.41
CA ASP A 132 -10.63 5.35 -5.85
C ASP A 132 -10.74 4.29 -6.95
N LEU A 133 -11.15 3.05 -6.62
CA LEU A 133 -11.36 1.97 -7.60
C LEU A 133 -12.25 2.42 -8.76
N LYS A 134 -13.35 3.13 -8.46
CA LYS A 134 -14.32 3.57 -9.46
C LYS A 134 -13.71 4.59 -10.41
N ALA A 135 -12.94 5.54 -9.89
CA ALA A 135 -12.32 6.61 -10.65
C ALA A 135 -11.09 6.14 -11.44
N MET A 136 -10.28 5.21 -10.91
CA MET A 136 -9.12 4.67 -11.61
C MET A 136 -9.49 3.62 -12.68
N GLY A 137 -10.63 2.95 -12.50
CA GLY A 137 -11.10 1.91 -13.41
C GLY A 137 -10.50 0.53 -13.12
N GLY A 138 -11.17 -0.51 -13.63
CA GLY A 138 -10.85 -1.91 -13.35
C GLY A 138 -9.47 -2.36 -13.80
N ASP A 139 -8.98 -1.83 -14.93
CA ASP A 139 -7.67 -2.21 -15.49
C ASP A 139 -6.52 -1.70 -14.61
N VAL A 140 -6.60 -0.44 -14.17
CA VAL A 140 -5.58 0.14 -13.26
C VAL A 140 -5.66 -0.55 -11.91
N PHE A 141 -6.86 -0.77 -11.38
CA PHE A 141 -7.06 -1.49 -10.11
C PHE A 141 -6.53 -2.92 -10.16
N TRP A 142 -6.67 -3.62 -11.29
CA TRP A 142 -6.03 -4.92 -11.51
C TRP A 142 -4.50 -4.80 -11.52
N ALA A 143 -3.97 -3.83 -12.27
CA ALA A 143 -2.52 -3.69 -12.46
C ALA A 143 -1.76 -3.36 -11.17
N ILE A 144 -2.33 -2.53 -10.29
CA ILE A 144 -1.69 -2.16 -9.02
C ILE A 144 -1.69 -3.28 -7.98
N ARG A 145 -2.42 -4.38 -8.19
CA ARG A 145 -2.53 -5.54 -7.28
C ARG A 145 -1.62 -6.70 -7.72
N GLY A 146 -0.35 -6.42 -7.95
CA GLY A 146 0.66 -7.44 -8.31
C GLY A 146 1.62 -7.04 -9.44
N GLY A 147 1.30 -6.00 -10.21
CA GLY A 147 2.16 -5.49 -11.29
C GLY A 147 3.37 -4.69 -10.82
N GLY A 148 3.55 -4.52 -9.50
CA GLY A 148 4.54 -3.65 -8.91
C GLY A 148 4.10 -2.18 -8.91
N GLY A 149 4.28 -1.52 -7.76
CA GLY A 149 3.93 -0.11 -7.58
C GLY A 149 4.75 0.85 -8.45
N GLY A 150 4.37 2.13 -8.46
CA GLY A 150 5.11 3.22 -9.08
C GLY A 150 4.83 3.46 -10.56
N ASN A 151 4.37 2.46 -11.31
CA ASN A 151 4.07 2.62 -12.75
C ASN A 151 2.79 3.42 -13.02
N TRP A 152 1.82 3.37 -12.10
CA TRP A 152 0.47 3.89 -12.30
C TRP A 152 0.17 5.15 -11.47
N GLY A 153 1.13 5.58 -10.66
CA GLY A 153 0.96 6.64 -9.66
C GLY A 153 1.47 6.19 -8.30
N ILE A 154 1.10 6.94 -7.26
CA ILE A 154 1.45 6.67 -5.87
C ILE A 154 0.21 6.14 -5.16
N ILE A 155 0.26 4.89 -4.70
CA ILE A 155 -0.80 4.35 -3.85
C ILE A 155 -0.75 5.07 -2.50
N TYR A 156 -1.79 5.85 -2.23
CA TYR A 156 -1.96 6.58 -0.98
C TYR A 156 -2.48 5.68 0.14
N ALA A 157 -3.43 4.78 -0.15
CA ALA A 157 -3.94 3.82 0.82
C ALA A 157 -4.55 2.59 0.14
N TRP A 158 -4.51 1.46 0.83
CA TRP A 158 -5.21 0.23 0.46
C TRP A 158 -6.42 0.02 1.35
N LYS A 159 -7.55 -0.38 0.77
CA LYS A 159 -8.66 -0.96 1.51
C LYS A 159 -8.58 -2.48 1.40
N ILE A 160 -8.35 -3.13 2.52
CA ILE A 160 -8.20 -4.58 2.61
C ILE A 160 -9.40 -5.19 3.33
N GLN A 161 -9.81 -6.38 2.89
CA GLN A 161 -10.84 -7.20 3.51
C GLN A 161 -10.21 -8.15 4.51
N SER A 162 -10.82 -8.27 5.69
CA SER A 162 -10.34 -9.22 6.69
C SER A 162 -10.56 -10.66 6.23
N ALA A 163 -9.54 -11.48 6.44
CA ALA A 163 -9.63 -12.92 6.35
C ALA A 163 -10.35 -13.45 7.61
N GLN A 164 -11.65 -13.65 7.51
CA GLN A 164 -12.36 -14.39 8.54
C GLN A 164 -12.04 -15.88 8.48
N ASN A 165 -11.89 -16.46 9.66
CA ASN A 165 -11.82 -17.90 9.82
C ASN A 165 -13.23 -18.47 9.61
N ARG A 166 -13.58 -18.88 8.37
CA ARG A 166 -14.89 -19.52 8.09
C ARG A 166 -15.15 -20.82 8.89
N ASN A 167 -14.19 -21.32 9.66
CA ASN A 167 -14.35 -22.39 10.66
C ASN A 167 -13.29 -22.18 11.76
N ASN A 168 -13.69 -22.28 13.02
CA ASN A 168 -12.89 -22.10 14.24
C ASN A 168 -11.44 -22.65 14.15
N PHE A 169 -10.48 -21.95 14.77
CA PHE A 169 -9.07 -22.39 14.92
C PHE A 169 -8.90 -23.61 15.84
N TYR A 170 -10.00 -24.19 16.33
CA TYR A 170 -10.04 -25.30 17.28
C TYR A 170 -10.49 -26.65 16.68
N ASP A 171 -10.76 -26.73 15.37
CA ASP A 171 -11.14 -27.97 14.70
C ASP A 171 -9.95 -28.56 13.88
N LEU A 172 -8.81 -28.76 14.56
CA LEU A 172 -7.70 -29.62 14.12
C LEU A 172 -7.36 -30.64 15.20
#